data_AF-A0A4Q7G4J6-F1
#
_entry.id   AF-A0A4Q7G4J6-F1
#
_cell.length_a   1.000
_cell.length_b   1.000
_cell.length_c   1.000
_cell.angle_alpha   90.00
_cell.angle_beta   90.00
_cell.angle_gamma   90.00
#
_symmetry.space_group_name_H-M   'P 1'
#
loop_
_entity.id
_entity.type
_entity.pdbx_description
1 polymer ?
#
loop_
_entity_poly.entity_id
_entity_poly.type
_entity_poly.pdbx_seq_one_letter_code
_entity_poly.pdbx_strand_id
1 'polypeptide(L)'
;MIYIFDKTGFMVSKEGYKRLTKDEKEEIQRAGLEYDTLAQEGQDNVYKLSDYDEMGGEKDDPLRNALYIFGNFIERNVNSGRHTVDVQRFVCAYLLVRTYRIVRAIFRSQKYTTSEEALVLVRSLYEIYCKLVYATRSKRNAQYLLDSDFGLSSGVYEVLVKDGKTKRHILVNRRSGKQIPRTRSFYEYISTSRFSEDRELFEVLYEYLSSFVHSGSRHIARTWIDNSTGFSLTHDNDENLKVFVLMLTCLISSMTMQGILSLRNISEVSRWDISLFCFATRHIVMESAVPHGSELEDLFPKMKARAAVLPAKVKRFIIRP
;
A
#
# COMPACT_ATOMS: atom_id res chain seq x y z
N MET A 1 7.87 -13.61 -13.67
CA MET A 1 8.88 -12.65 -13.12
C MET A 1 8.52 -12.18 -11.71
N ILE A 2 7.27 -11.78 -11.43
CA ILE A 2 6.81 -11.42 -10.07
C ILE A 2 6.89 -12.62 -9.12
N TYR A 3 6.45 -13.80 -9.55
CA TYR A 3 6.57 -15.06 -8.77
C TYR A 3 8.02 -15.38 -8.38
N ILE A 4 8.93 -15.35 -9.37
CA ILE A 4 10.37 -15.59 -9.16
C ILE A 4 10.95 -14.61 -8.14
N PHE A 5 10.60 -13.32 -8.24
CA PHE A 5 11.02 -12.32 -7.27
C PHE A 5 10.45 -12.60 -5.87
N ASP A 6 9.18 -12.96 -5.75
CA ASP A 6 8.53 -13.24 -4.47
C ASP A 6 9.14 -14.46 -3.78
N LYS A 7 9.53 -15.48 -4.56
CA LYS A 7 10.12 -16.72 -4.06
C LYS A 7 11.60 -16.60 -3.72
N THR A 8 12.35 -15.87 -4.53
CA THR A 8 13.83 -15.88 -4.46
C THR A 8 14.41 -14.54 -4.00
N GLY A 9 13.62 -13.48 -3.96
CA GLY A 9 14.08 -12.11 -3.72
C GLY A 9 14.88 -11.50 -4.89
N PHE A 10 15.10 -12.25 -5.96
CA PHE A 10 15.93 -11.82 -7.10
C PHE A 10 15.09 -11.23 -8.23
N MET A 11 15.54 -10.10 -8.76
CA MET A 11 15.00 -9.49 -9.98
C MET A 11 16.16 -9.12 -10.89
N VAL A 12 16.36 -9.91 -11.94
CA VAL A 12 17.69 -9.98 -12.56
C VAL A 12 17.60 -9.65 -14.05
N SER A 13 18.29 -8.58 -14.45
CA SER A 13 18.46 -8.25 -15.86
C SER A 13 19.37 -9.26 -16.56
N LYS A 14 19.34 -9.34 -17.89
CA LYS A 14 20.24 -10.21 -18.68
C LYS A 14 21.72 -10.03 -18.32
N GLU A 15 22.12 -8.82 -17.94
CA GLU A 15 23.49 -8.50 -17.53
C GLU A 15 23.75 -8.79 -16.05
N GLY A 16 22.73 -8.66 -15.20
CA GLY A 16 22.78 -9.06 -13.79
C GLY A 16 22.89 -10.58 -13.64
N TYR A 17 22.24 -11.35 -14.52
CA TYR A 17 22.21 -12.81 -14.46
C TYR A 17 23.60 -13.42 -14.59
N LYS A 18 24.48 -12.78 -15.37
CA LYS A 18 25.88 -13.22 -15.53
C LYS A 18 26.67 -13.16 -14.21
N ARG A 19 26.28 -12.27 -13.28
CA ARG A 19 26.99 -11.99 -12.03
C ARG A 19 26.54 -12.83 -10.84
N LEU A 20 25.44 -13.56 -10.99
CA LEU A 20 24.96 -14.47 -9.96
C LEU A 20 25.88 -15.69 -9.82
N THR A 21 25.96 -16.21 -8.60
CA THR A 21 26.56 -17.50 -8.30
C THR A 21 25.78 -18.63 -8.98
N LYS A 22 26.35 -19.83 -9.00
CA LYS A 22 25.70 -21.00 -9.59
C LYS A 22 24.40 -21.33 -8.85
N ASP A 23 24.44 -21.30 -7.53
CA ASP A 23 23.30 -21.64 -6.66
C ASP A 23 22.14 -20.66 -6.84
N GLU A 24 22.43 -19.35 -6.93
CA GLU A 24 21.42 -18.31 -7.17
C GLU A 24 20.77 -18.44 -8.56
N LYS A 25 21.55 -18.83 -9.59
CA LYS A 25 21.01 -19.10 -10.93
C LYS A 25 20.10 -20.31 -10.92
N GLU A 26 20.49 -21.37 -10.23
CA GLU A 26 19.70 -22.59 -10.06
C GLU A 26 18.42 -22.35 -9.26
N GLU A 27 18.46 -21.46 -8.27
CA GLU A 27 17.28 -21.05 -7.50
C GLU A 27 16.27 -20.27 -8.36
N ILE A 28 16.75 -19.31 -9.16
CA ILE A 28 15.91 -18.57 -10.11
C ILE A 28 15.33 -19.49 -11.19
N GLN A 29 16.14 -20.41 -11.72
CA GLN A 29 15.67 -21.38 -12.71
C GLN A 29 14.63 -22.33 -12.11
N ARG A 30 14.82 -22.81 -10.88
CA ARG A 30 13.82 -23.63 -10.18
C ARG A 30 12.52 -22.87 -9.97
N ALA A 31 12.58 -21.63 -9.51
CA ALA A 31 11.38 -20.80 -9.34
C ALA A 31 10.68 -20.49 -10.67
N GLY A 32 11.43 -20.38 -11.77
CA GLY A 32 10.88 -20.25 -13.12
C GLY A 32 10.21 -21.52 -13.62
N LEU A 33 10.87 -22.68 -13.49
CA LEU A 33 10.32 -23.98 -13.86
C LEU A 33 9.08 -24.35 -13.06
N GLU A 34 9.10 -24.04 -11.75
CA GLU A 34 7.96 -24.23 -10.87
C GLU A 34 6.80 -23.33 -11.29
N TYR A 35 7.06 -22.07 -11.62
CA TYR A 35 6.05 -21.18 -12.18
C TYR A 35 5.45 -21.76 -13.46
N ASP A 36 6.27 -22.23 -14.40
CA ASP A 36 5.80 -22.80 -15.66
C ASP A 36 5.01 -24.11 -15.45
N THR A 37 5.41 -24.92 -14.47
CA THR A 37 4.70 -26.15 -14.07
C THR A 37 3.33 -25.82 -13.48
N LEU A 38 3.29 -24.88 -12.54
CA LEU A 38 2.04 -24.38 -11.95
C LEU A 38 1.12 -23.81 -13.03
N ALA A 39 1.65 -23.02 -13.97
CA ALA A 39 0.88 -22.47 -15.07
C ALA A 39 0.30 -23.55 -16.01
N GLN A 40 1.08 -24.60 -16.33
CA GLN A 40 0.64 -25.72 -17.17
C GLN A 40 -0.42 -26.60 -16.51
N GLU A 41 -0.38 -26.75 -15.19
CA GLU A 41 -1.40 -27.46 -14.41
C GLU A 41 -2.70 -26.66 -14.24
N GLY A 42 -2.83 -25.51 -14.91
CA GLY A 42 -3.93 -24.57 -14.69
C GLY A 42 -3.91 -23.95 -13.30
N GLN A 43 -2.82 -24.13 -12.55
CA GLN A 43 -2.53 -23.43 -11.31
C GLN A 43 -1.78 -22.13 -11.60
N ASP A 44 -2.22 -21.34 -12.58
CA ASP A 44 -1.54 -20.09 -12.87
C ASP A 44 -1.96 -18.97 -11.88
N ASN A 45 -0.90 -18.28 -11.44
CA ASN A 45 -0.78 -17.00 -10.74
C ASN A 45 -1.35 -16.85 -9.33
N VAL A 46 -0.40 -16.62 -8.40
CA VAL A 46 -0.30 -15.79 -7.17
C VAL A 46 -1.57 -15.27 -6.45
N TYR A 47 -2.76 -15.24 -7.06
CA TYR A 47 -4.05 -14.99 -6.42
C TYR A 47 -5.16 -15.74 -7.17
N LYS A 48 -5.56 -16.91 -6.67
CA LYS A 48 -6.71 -17.62 -7.24
C LYS A 48 -8.01 -17.04 -6.71
N LEU A 49 -9.05 -17.11 -7.54
CA LEU A 49 -10.44 -16.95 -7.10
C LEU A 49 -10.81 -17.92 -5.96
N SER A 50 -10.12 -19.06 -5.85
CA SER A 50 -10.25 -20.01 -4.73
C SER A 50 -9.66 -19.50 -3.41
N ASP A 51 -8.71 -18.55 -3.42
CA ASP A 51 -8.21 -17.91 -2.19
C ASP A 51 -9.31 -17.08 -1.50
N TYR A 52 -10.39 -16.76 -2.23
CA TYR A 52 -11.58 -16.11 -1.71
C TYR A 52 -12.50 -17.07 -0.97
N ASP A 53 -12.52 -18.37 -1.31
CA ASP A 53 -13.26 -19.38 -0.55
C ASP A 53 -12.62 -19.62 0.82
N GLU A 54 -11.31 -19.42 0.92
CA GLU A 54 -10.55 -19.46 2.19
C GLU A 54 -10.62 -18.17 3.02
N MET A 55 -11.18 -17.07 2.49
CA MET A 55 -11.23 -15.80 3.23
C MET A 55 -12.14 -15.83 4.45
N GLY A 56 -13.04 -16.81 4.57
CA GLY A 56 -13.93 -16.98 5.72
C GLY A 56 -14.87 -15.78 5.95
N GLY A 57 -16.15 -15.94 5.65
CA GLY A 57 -17.15 -14.88 5.80
C GLY A 57 -18.42 -15.23 5.03
N GLU A 58 -19.52 -14.54 5.32
CA GLU A 58 -20.75 -14.71 4.55
C GLU A 58 -20.50 -14.39 3.07
N LYS A 59 -21.23 -15.06 2.16
CA LYS A 59 -21.07 -14.86 0.71
C LYS A 59 -21.33 -13.42 0.26
N ASP A 60 -21.96 -12.61 1.12
CA ASP A 60 -22.36 -11.24 0.86
C ASP A 60 -21.52 -10.19 1.62
N ASP A 61 -20.36 -10.55 2.19
CA ASP A 61 -19.47 -9.58 2.83
C ASP A 61 -19.01 -8.50 1.82
N PRO A 62 -19.41 -7.22 2.01
CA PRO A 62 -19.07 -6.15 1.07
C PRO A 62 -17.56 -5.92 0.91
N LEU A 63 -16.75 -6.16 1.94
CA LEU A 63 -15.28 -6.01 1.88
C LEU A 63 -14.63 -7.15 1.10
N ARG A 64 -15.17 -8.38 1.20
CA ARG A 64 -14.76 -9.51 0.37
C ARG A 64 -15.01 -9.21 -1.12
N ASN A 65 -16.16 -8.62 -1.44
CA ASN A 65 -16.50 -8.20 -2.80
C ASN A 65 -15.58 -7.07 -3.31
N ALA A 66 -15.24 -6.10 -2.47
CA ALA A 66 -14.25 -5.08 -2.84
C ALA A 66 -12.86 -5.68 -3.11
N LEU A 67 -12.39 -6.60 -2.27
CA LEU A 67 -11.15 -7.35 -2.50
C LEU A 67 -11.20 -8.20 -3.77
N TYR A 68 -12.37 -8.72 -4.14
CA TYR A 68 -12.57 -9.46 -5.38
C TYR A 68 -12.34 -8.60 -6.61
N ILE A 69 -12.93 -7.41 -6.63
CA ILE A 69 -12.74 -6.44 -7.71
C ILE A 69 -11.27 -6.03 -7.82
N PHE A 70 -10.61 -5.77 -6.68
CA PHE A 70 -9.20 -5.40 -6.64
C PHE A 70 -8.29 -6.54 -7.15
N GLY A 71 -8.48 -7.77 -6.69
CA GLY A 71 -7.68 -8.91 -7.15
C GLY A 71 -7.83 -9.15 -8.66
N ASN A 72 -9.06 -9.09 -9.19
CA ASN A 72 -9.30 -9.20 -10.63
C ASN A 72 -8.64 -8.07 -11.44
N PHE A 73 -8.66 -6.85 -10.91
CA PHE A 73 -7.94 -5.74 -11.52
C PHE A 73 -6.45 -6.03 -11.61
N ILE A 74 -5.83 -6.52 -10.54
CA ILE A 74 -4.41 -6.90 -10.52
C ILE A 74 -4.14 -8.01 -11.54
N GLU A 75 -4.91 -9.09 -11.51
CA GLU A 75 -4.68 -10.24 -12.40
C GLU A 75 -4.70 -9.80 -13.87
N ARG A 76 -5.69 -9.01 -14.24
CA ARG A 76 -5.87 -8.54 -15.62
C ARG A 76 -4.79 -7.55 -16.07
N ASN A 77 -4.41 -6.61 -15.20
CA ASN A 77 -3.55 -5.49 -15.57
C ASN A 77 -2.07 -5.70 -15.25
N VAL A 78 -1.74 -6.63 -14.35
CA VAL A 78 -0.39 -6.90 -13.86
C VAL A 78 0.11 -8.27 -14.31
N ASN A 79 -0.72 -9.32 -14.18
CA ASN A 79 -0.28 -10.71 -14.37
C ASN A 79 -0.49 -11.25 -15.80
N SER A 80 -1.31 -10.58 -16.63
CA SER A 80 -1.65 -11.05 -18.00
C SER A 80 -0.48 -11.11 -19.02
N GLY A 81 0.77 -10.93 -18.61
CA GLY A 81 1.99 -11.23 -19.38
C GLY A 81 2.23 -10.41 -20.65
N ARG A 82 1.30 -9.54 -21.06
CA ARG A 82 1.29 -8.90 -22.39
C ARG A 82 2.06 -7.59 -22.52
N HIS A 83 2.93 -7.24 -21.57
CA HIS A 83 3.55 -5.92 -21.57
C HIS A 83 5.07 -5.99 -21.40
N THR A 84 5.80 -5.37 -22.33
CA THR A 84 7.01 -4.63 -22.00
C THR A 84 6.62 -3.52 -21.04
N VAL A 85 6.58 -3.84 -19.74
CA VAL A 85 6.14 -2.91 -18.71
C VAL A 85 7.23 -1.85 -18.57
N ASP A 86 6.92 -0.60 -18.92
CA ASP A 86 7.83 0.50 -18.59
C ASP A 86 8.01 0.60 -17.06
N VAL A 87 9.16 1.11 -16.62
CA VAL A 87 9.51 1.15 -15.19
C VAL A 87 8.43 1.81 -14.31
N GLN A 88 7.72 2.80 -14.84
CA GLN A 88 6.67 3.48 -14.09
C GLN A 88 5.48 2.56 -13.84
N ARG A 89 5.01 1.88 -14.87
CA ARG A 89 3.94 0.89 -14.75
C ARG A 89 4.35 -0.27 -13.84
N PHE A 90 5.60 -0.72 -13.92
CA PHE A 90 6.11 -1.81 -13.09
C PHE A 90 6.06 -1.44 -11.60
N VAL A 91 6.60 -0.27 -11.25
CA VAL A 91 6.58 0.21 -9.86
C VAL A 91 5.15 0.43 -9.37
N CYS A 92 4.27 1.01 -10.18
CA CYS A 92 2.86 1.19 -9.80
C CYS A 92 2.14 -0.14 -9.60
N ALA A 93 2.38 -1.14 -10.47
CA ALA A 93 1.83 -2.48 -10.33
C ALA A 93 2.32 -3.17 -9.05
N TYR A 94 3.62 -3.08 -8.74
CA TYR A 94 4.17 -3.59 -7.49
C TYR A 94 3.50 -2.94 -6.27
N LEU A 95 3.35 -1.61 -6.28
CA LEU A 95 2.69 -0.87 -5.20
C LEU A 95 1.22 -1.31 -5.04
N LEU A 96 0.49 -1.53 -6.13
CA LEU A 96 -0.89 -2.06 -6.07
C LEU A 96 -0.96 -3.46 -5.48
N VAL A 97 -0.07 -4.35 -5.88
CA VAL A 97 0.00 -5.71 -5.31
C VAL A 97 0.26 -5.63 -3.80
N ARG A 98 1.15 -4.73 -3.37
CA ARG A 98 1.41 -4.49 -1.94
C ARG A 98 0.18 -3.94 -1.22
N THR A 99 -0.54 -2.99 -1.81
CA THR A 99 -1.82 -2.48 -1.27
C THR A 99 -2.82 -3.62 -1.07
N TYR A 100 -3.07 -4.43 -2.10
CA TYR A 100 -3.97 -5.57 -2.01
C TYR A 100 -3.57 -6.55 -0.90
N ARG A 101 -2.27 -6.89 -0.79
CA ARG A 101 -1.75 -7.76 0.28
C ARG A 101 -2.04 -7.20 1.68
N ILE A 102 -1.86 -5.89 1.87
CA ILE A 102 -2.09 -5.25 3.17
C ILE A 102 -3.59 -5.19 3.50
N VAL A 103 -4.45 -4.82 2.55
CA VAL A 103 -5.92 -4.82 2.77
C VAL A 103 -6.38 -6.23 3.13
N ARG A 104 -5.90 -7.25 2.42
CA ARG A 104 -6.19 -8.66 2.73
C ARG A 104 -5.66 -9.07 4.10
N ALA A 105 -4.46 -8.60 4.49
CA ALA A 105 -3.88 -8.88 5.79
C ALA A 105 -4.72 -8.28 6.93
N ILE A 106 -5.11 -7.00 6.80
CA ILE A 106 -6.00 -6.31 7.76
C ILE A 106 -7.29 -7.12 7.92
N PHE A 107 -7.90 -7.55 6.80
CA PHE A 107 -9.14 -8.31 6.84
C PHE A 107 -8.98 -9.69 7.53
N ARG A 108 -7.96 -10.46 7.15
CA ARG A 108 -7.72 -11.79 7.73
C ARG A 108 -7.30 -11.73 9.21
N SER A 109 -6.64 -10.65 9.62
CA SER A 109 -6.12 -10.52 10.97
C SER A 109 -7.13 -9.99 11.98
N GLN A 110 -8.32 -9.52 11.56
CA GLN A 110 -9.32 -8.92 12.46
C GLN A 110 -9.68 -9.78 13.68
N LYS A 111 -9.60 -11.11 13.56
CA LYS A 111 -9.90 -12.05 14.66
C LYS A 111 -8.74 -12.27 15.64
N TYR A 112 -7.54 -11.83 15.27
CA TYR A 112 -6.28 -12.19 15.93
C TYR A 112 -5.41 -10.99 16.30
N THR A 113 -5.73 -9.79 15.80
CA THR A 113 -4.97 -8.56 16.04
C THR A 113 -5.84 -7.48 16.67
N THR A 114 -5.22 -6.63 17.47
CA THR A 114 -5.85 -5.41 17.98
C THR A 114 -6.07 -4.40 16.84
N SER A 115 -7.04 -3.52 17.00
CA SER A 115 -7.29 -2.36 16.15
C SER A 115 -6.05 -1.44 16.09
N GLU A 116 -5.27 -1.32 17.18
CA GLU A 116 -3.99 -0.60 17.17
C GLU A 116 -2.95 -1.27 16.24
N GLU A 117 -2.82 -2.60 16.29
CA GLU A 117 -1.96 -3.35 15.37
C GLU A 117 -2.44 -3.20 13.92
N ALA A 118 -3.75 -3.18 13.69
CA ALA A 118 -4.30 -2.92 12.37
C ALA A 118 -3.98 -1.50 11.87
N LEU A 119 -3.92 -0.49 12.74
CA LEU A 119 -3.53 0.88 12.36
C LEU A 119 -2.06 0.96 11.89
N VAL A 120 -1.18 0.08 12.36
CA VAL A 120 0.19 -0.06 11.82
C VAL A 120 0.17 -0.52 10.36
N LEU A 121 -0.73 -1.45 10.02
CA LEU A 121 -0.94 -1.88 8.65
C LEU A 121 -1.58 -0.77 7.79
N VAL A 122 -2.53 -0.01 8.34
CA VAL A 122 -3.13 1.16 7.68
C VAL A 122 -2.07 2.23 7.39
N ARG A 123 -1.11 2.46 8.30
CA ARG A 123 0.05 3.34 8.03
C ARG A 123 0.83 2.87 6.81
N SER A 124 1.15 1.59 6.75
CA SER A 124 1.88 0.99 5.62
C SER A 124 1.10 1.15 4.31
N LEU A 125 -0.23 1.05 4.35
CA LEU A 125 -1.11 1.31 3.22
C LEU A 125 -1.00 2.78 2.75
N TYR A 126 -0.98 3.74 3.68
CA TYR A 126 -0.86 5.16 3.36
C TYR A 126 0.52 5.53 2.81
N GLU A 127 1.57 4.91 3.32
CA GLU A 127 2.93 5.06 2.81
C GLU A 127 3.06 4.57 1.36
N ILE A 128 2.37 3.46 1.02
CA ILE A 128 2.27 2.98 -0.37
C ILE A 128 1.54 3.99 -1.25
N TYR A 129 0.42 4.56 -0.77
CA TYR A 129 -0.27 5.63 -1.49
C TYR A 129 0.66 6.81 -1.80
N CYS A 130 1.42 7.29 -0.81
CA CYS A 130 2.39 8.37 -1.01
C CYS A 130 3.43 8.00 -2.09
N LYS A 131 3.99 6.78 -2.05
CA LYS A 131 4.92 6.27 -3.07
C LYS A 131 4.25 6.20 -4.45
N LEU A 132 2.98 5.80 -4.53
CA LEU A 132 2.24 5.73 -5.78
C LEU A 132 2.04 7.12 -6.40
N VAL A 133 1.63 8.10 -5.60
CA VAL A 133 1.54 9.52 -6.02
C VAL A 133 2.87 9.98 -6.61
N TYR A 134 3.98 9.67 -5.95
CA TYR A 134 5.30 10.02 -6.44
C TYR A 134 5.69 9.30 -7.75
N ALA A 135 5.46 7.99 -7.83
CA ALA A 135 5.79 7.15 -8.97
C ALA A 135 5.02 7.57 -10.24
N THR A 136 3.73 7.89 -10.10
CA THR A 136 2.85 8.26 -11.23
C THR A 136 3.21 9.59 -11.88
N ARG A 137 3.98 10.45 -11.21
CA ARG A 137 4.35 11.78 -11.74
C ARG A 137 5.38 11.73 -12.85
N SER A 138 6.36 10.84 -12.78
CA SER A 138 7.35 10.69 -13.84
C SER A 138 8.06 9.33 -13.79
N LYS A 139 8.55 8.88 -14.96
CA LYS A 139 9.43 7.70 -15.05
C LYS A 139 10.68 7.81 -14.18
N ARG A 140 11.22 9.03 -14.02
CA ARG A 140 12.38 9.29 -13.14
C ARG A 140 12.05 9.04 -11.68
N ASN A 141 10.87 9.42 -11.23
CA ASN A 141 10.42 9.18 -9.85
C ASN A 141 10.21 7.69 -9.58
N ALA A 142 9.57 6.98 -10.51
CA ALA A 142 9.44 5.53 -10.43
C ALA A 142 10.81 4.82 -10.42
N GLN A 143 11.73 5.23 -11.31
CA GLN A 143 13.09 4.70 -11.31
C GLN A 143 13.81 4.97 -9.98
N TYR A 144 13.62 6.15 -9.38
CA TYR A 144 14.18 6.44 -8.06
C TYR A 144 13.70 5.45 -7.00
N LEU A 145 12.39 5.14 -6.95
CA LEU A 145 11.86 4.17 -5.99
C LEU A 145 12.42 2.76 -6.22
N LEU A 146 12.56 2.37 -7.49
CA LEU A 146 13.19 1.09 -7.84
C LEU A 146 14.65 1.06 -7.36
N ASP A 147 15.40 2.12 -7.66
CA ASP A 147 16.82 2.24 -7.30
C ASP A 147 17.03 2.33 -5.78
N SER A 148 16.17 3.04 -5.04
CA SER A 148 16.29 3.21 -3.60
C SER A 148 15.90 1.95 -2.83
N ASP A 149 14.80 1.30 -3.23
CA ASP A 149 14.24 0.17 -2.49
C ASP A 149 14.91 -1.16 -2.90
N PHE A 150 15.33 -1.32 -4.17
CA PHE A 150 15.90 -2.57 -4.70
C PHE A 150 17.35 -2.43 -5.17
N GLY A 151 17.82 -1.23 -5.48
CA GLY A 151 19.17 -1.05 -6.02
C GLY A 151 20.26 -1.56 -5.07
N LEU A 152 20.04 -1.44 -3.76
CA LEU A 152 20.97 -1.93 -2.75
C LEU A 152 20.95 -3.47 -2.66
N SER A 153 19.77 -4.10 -2.60
CA SER A 153 19.64 -5.56 -2.47
C SER A 153 20.13 -6.30 -3.71
N SER A 154 19.92 -5.74 -4.90
CA SER A 154 20.40 -6.29 -6.17
C SER A 154 21.89 -6.01 -6.45
N GLY A 155 22.59 -5.31 -5.55
CA GLY A 155 24.00 -4.94 -5.72
C GLY A 155 24.28 -3.97 -6.87
N VAL A 156 23.25 -3.31 -7.41
CA VAL A 156 23.37 -2.26 -8.44
C VAL A 156 23.88 -0.95 -7.82
N TYR A 157 23.48 -0.68 -6.58
CA TYR A 157 23.90 0.45 -5.78
C TYR A 157 24.63 -0.02 -4.51
N GLU A 158 25.53 0.80 -4.02
CA GLU A 158 26.23 0.63 -2.74
C GLU A 158 26.18 1.91 -1.91
N VAL A 159 26.39 1.80 -0.60
CA VAL A 159 26.45 2.98 0.27
C VAL A 159 27.75 3.72 0.00
N LEU A 160 27.68 5.04 -0.17
CA LEU A 160 28.88 5.85 -0.42
C LEU A 160 29.89 5.72 0.73
N VAL A 161 31.13 5.36 0.39
CA VAL A 161 32.29 5.44 1.28
C VAL A 161 33.19 6.57 0.78
N LYS A 162 33.46 7.54 1.66
CA LYS A 162 34.37 8.67 1.35
C LYS A 162 35.32 8.86 2.52
N ASP A 163 36.62 8.87 2.25
CA ASP A 163 37.68 9.07 3.25
C ASP A 163 37.57 8.08 4.43
N GLY A 164 37.28 6.81 4.12
CA GLY A 164 37.05 5.75 5.11
C GLY A 164 35.74 5.85 5.90
N LYS A 165 34.93 6.91 5.69
CA LYS A 165 33.65 7.12 6.38
C LYS A 165 32.47 6.69 5.50
N THR A 166 31.57 5.91 6.07
CA THR A 166 30.34 5.45 5.42
C THR A 166 29.26 6.53 5.51
N LYS A 167 28.76 7.02 4.37
CA LYS A 167 27.64 7.96 4.28
C LYS A 167 26.34 7.22 3.99
N ARG A 168 25.71 6.67 5.05
CA ARG A 168 24.49 5.82 4.98
C ARG A 168 23.28 6.43 4.25
N HIS A 169 23.25 7.74 4.07
CA HIS A 169 22.17 8.48 3.41
C HIS A 169 22.36 8.63 1.89
N ILE A 170 23.49 8.19 1.33
CA ILE A 170 23.80 8.31 -0.10
C ILE A 170 24.07 6.92 -0.68
N LEU A 171 23.38 6.61 -1.78
CA LEU A 171 23.64 5.45 -2.61
C LEU A 171 24.41 5.85 -3.86
N VAL A 172 25.34 5.01 -4.30
CA VAL A 172 26.14 5.19 -5.52
C VAL A 172 25.91 4.01 -6.44
N ASN A 173 25.57 4.29 -7.69
CA ASN A 173 25.44 3.26 -8.72
C ASN A 173 26.84 2.73 -9.08
N ARG A 174 27.07 1.41 -8.95
CA ARG A 174 28.41 0.81 -9.13
C ARG A 174 28.97 0.94 -10.55
N ARG A 175 28.09 1.07 -11.55
CA ARG A 175 28.52 1.18 -12.97
C ARG A 175 28.74 2.61 -13.40
N SER A 176 27.81 3.50 -13.05
CA SER A 176 27.80 4.89 -13.55
C SER A 176 28.40 5.91 -12.59
N GLY A 177 28.64 5.53 -11.32
CA GLY A 177 29.06 6.46 -10.26
C GLY A 177 27.96 7.44 -9.83
N LYS A 178 26.74 7.34 -10.40
CA LYS A 178 25.62 8.23 -10.10
C LYS A 178 25.21 8.11 -8.63
N GLN A 179 25.13 9.24 -7.95
CA GLN A 179 24.70 9.31 -6.56
C GLN A 179 23.20 9.66 -6.45
N ILE A 180 22.50 9.00 -5.53
CA ILE A 180 21.11 9.30 -5.18
C ILE A 180 20.92 9.26 -3.65
N PRO A 181 19.97 10.03 -3.09
CA PRO A 181 19.64 9.91 -1.67
C PRO A 181 19.01 8.53 -1.39
N ARG A 182 19.44 7.86 -0.33
CA ARG A 182 18.92 6.53 0.07
C ARG A 182 17.45 6.59 0.45
N THR A 183 17.07 7.62 1.19
CA THR A 183 15.71 7.81 1.69
C THR A 183 15.22 9.19 1.30
N ARG A 184 13.92 9.29 1.07
CA ARG A 184 13.14 10.53 1.04
C ARG A 184 12.01 10.40 2.05
N SER A 185 11.65 11.52 2.65
CA SER A 185 10.48 11.57 3.52
C SER A 185 9.20 11.32 2.72
N PHE A 186 8.17 10.76 3.36
CA PHE A 186 6.87 10.61 2.70
C PHE A 186 6.23 11.96 2.38
N TYR A 187 6.57 13.01 3.13
CA TYR A 187 6.20 14.38 2.79
C TYR A 187 6.76 14.81 1.42
N GLU A 188 8.00 14.47 1.09
CA GLU A 188 8.56 14.73 -0.24
C GLU A 188 7.83 13.96 -1.34
N TYR A 189 7.36 12.74 -1.06
CA TYR A 189 6.57 11.96 -2.02
C TYR A 189 5.20 12.61 -2.27
N ILE A 190 4.45 12.90 -1.22
CA ILE A 190 3.10 13.46 -1.34
C ILE A 190 3.11 14.90 -1.86
N SER A 191 4.19 15.65 -1.64
CA SER A 191 4.39 17.00 -2.18
C SER A 191 4.41 17.04 -3.71
N THR A 192 4.61 15.90 -4.37
CA THR A 192 4.48 15.81 -5.83
C THR A 192 3.04 15.65 -6.30
N SER A 193 2.05 15.58 -5.41
CA SER A 193 0.66 15.47 -5.83
C SER A 193 0.18 16.71 -6.61
N ARG A 194 -0.82 16.49 -7.46
CA ARG A 194 -1.56 17.53 -8.17
C ARG A 194 -2.72 18.07 -7.33
N PHE A 195 -3.09 17.36 -6.28
CA PHE A 195 -4.17 17.72 -5.37
C PHE A 195 -3.54 18.30 -4.10
N SER A 196 -3.97 19.51 -3.71
CA SER A 196 -3.50 20.13 -2.47
C SER A 196 -4.00 19.37 -1.25
N GLU A 197 -5.18 18.77 -1.37
CA GLU A 197 -5.87 17.97 -0.36
C GLU A 197 -5.02 16.79 0.12
N ASP A 198 -4.18 16.21 -0.75
CA ASP A 198 -3.27 15.13 -0.37
C ASP A 198 -2.23 15.57 0.66
N ARG A 199 -1.74 16.81 0.56
CA ARG A 199 -0.77 17.37 1.53
C ARG A 199 -1.45 17.70 2.85
N GLU A 200 -2.64 18.29 2.80
CA GLU A 200 -3.44 18.61 3.98
C GLU A 200 -3.81 17.33 4.75
N LEU A 201 -4.23 16.28 4.03
CA LEU A 201 -4.50 14.98 4.63
C LEU A 201 -3.23 14.36 5.24
N PHE A 202 -2.08 14.48 4.55
CA PHE A 202 -0.83 13.92 5.04
C PHE A 202 -0.42 14.43 6.40
N GLU A 203 -0.49 15.74 6.65
CA GLU A 203 -0.07 16.32 7.93
C GLU A 203 -0.84 15.70 9.12
N VAL A 204 -2.16 15.55 8.99
CA VAL A 204 -3.00 15.03 10.07
C VAL A 204 -2.93 13.49 10.14
N LEU A 205 -3.12 12.82 9.00
CA LEU A 205 -3.27 11.37 8.97
C LEU A 205 -1.94 10.67 9.22
N TYR A 206 -0.83 11.17 8.65
CA TYR A 206 0.47 10.55 8.84
C TYR A 206 0.95 10.71 10.28
N GLU A 207 0.72 11.86 10.92
CA GLU A 207 1.04 12.06 12.34
C GLU A 207 0.22 11.09 13.21
N TYR A 208 -1.08 11.00 12.98
CA TYR A 208 -1.97 10.08 13.70
C TYR A 208 -1.49 8.63 13.57
N LEU A 209 -1.33 8.13 12.34
CA LEU A 209 -0.91 6.76 12.08
C LEU A 209 0.52 6.48 12.57
N SER A 210 1.41 7.47 12.49
CA SER A 210 2.79 7.33 12.97
C SER A 210 2.86 7.17 14.47
N SER A 211 1.90 7.74 15.21
CA SER A 211 1.86 7.57 16.64
C SER A 211 1.81 6.08 17.01
N PHE A 212 1.08 5.22 16.29
CA PHE A 212 0.88 3.79 16.61
C PHE A 212 2.11 2.91 16.36
N VAL A 213 3.15 3.44 15.72
CA VAL A 213 4.38 2.68 15.41
C VAL A 213 5.54 3.12 16.29
N HIS A 214 5.56 4.37 16.71
CA HIS A 214 6.60 4.91 17.57
C HIS A 214 6.15 4.78 19.02
N SER A 215 7.09 4.48 19.93
CA SER A 215 6.84 4.36 21.37
C SER A 215 6.55 5.73 22.04
N GLY A 216 5.72 6.56 21.40
CA GLY A 216 5.33 7.86 21.89
C GLY A 216 4.32 7.73 23.03
N SER A 217 4.39 8.65 23.99
CA SER A 217 3.52 8.67 25.17
C SER A 217 2.03 8.88 24.87
N ARG A 218 1.64 9.19 23.63
CA ARG A 218 0.24 9.44 23.24
C ARG A 218 -0.66 8.22 23.43
N HIS A 219 -0.13 7.01 23.34
CA HIS A 219 -0.92 5.78 23.55
C HIS A 219 -1.01 5.38 25.00
N ILE A 220 -0.11 5.88 25.86
CA ILE A 220 -0.17 5.63 27.31
C ILE A 220 -1.54 6.06 27.87
N ALA A 221 -2.16 7.10 27.31
CA ALA A 221 -3.49 7.53 27.74
C ALA A 221 -4.66 6.69 27.20
N ARG A 222 -4.46 5.92 26.11
CA ARG A 222 -5.52 5.14 25.45
C ARG A 222 -5.52 3.66 25.85
N THR A 223 -4.35 3.03 25.92
CA THR A 223 -4.25 1.58 26.12
C THR A 223 -4.09 1.15 27.59
N TRP A 224 -4.06 2.09 28.56
CA TRP A 224 -3.39 1.78 29.83
C TRP A 224 -4.05 2.22 31.14
N ILE A 225 -5.32 2.65 31.17
CA ILE A 225 -6.00 2.89 32.45
C ILE A 225 -7.49 2.52 32.35
N ASP A 226 -7.80 1.24 32.49
CA ASP A 226 -9.07 0.86 33.12
C ASP A 226 -8.80 0.79 34.63
N ASN A 227 -9.48 1.64 35.40
CA ASN A 227 -9.39 1.68 36.86
C ASN A 227 -9.82 0.34 37.50
N SER A 228 -10.48 -0.56 36.77
CA SER A 228 -10.99 -1.83 37.26
C SER A 228 -10.14 -3.06 36.86
N THR A 229 -9.54 -3.09 35.66
CA THR A 229 -8.76 -4.26 35.18
C THR A 229 -7.25 -4.06 35.14
N GLY A 230 -6.76 -2.82 35.26
CA GLY A 230 -5.34 -2.53 35.09
C GLY A 230 -4.83 -2.80 33.66
N PHE A 231 -3.67 -3.46 33.55
CA PHE A 231 -3.00 -3.76 32.29
C PHE A 231 -3.71 -4.86 31.49
N SER A 232 -4.34 -4.53 30.36
CA SER A 232 -4.89 -5.55 29.44
C SER A 232 -4.26 -5.47 28.05
N LEU A 233 -3.66 -6.59 27.62
CA LEU A 233 -3.04 -6.75 26.29
C LEU A 233 -4.06 -7.09 25.20
N THR A 234 -5.30 -7.41 25.56
CA THR A 234 -6.27 -8.06 24.66
C THR A 234 -7.65 -7.39 24.67
N HIS A 235 -7.88 -6.37 25.50
CA HIS A 235 -9.17 -5.68 25.57
C HIS A 235 -9.31 -4.64 24.45
N ASP A 236 -9.39 -5.10 23.20
CA ASP A 236 -9.77 -4.25 22.08
C ASP A 236 -11.28 -4.38 21.79
N ASN A 237 -12.07 -3.90 22.74
CA ASN A 237 -13.54 -3.81 22.60
C ASN A 237 -13.97 -2.44 22.02
N ASP A 238 -13.03 -1.67 21.47
CA ASP A 238 -13.35 -0.39 20.85
C ASP A 238 -13.89 -0.64 19.42
N GLU A 239 -15.18 -0.94 19.34
CA GLU A 239 -15.92 -1.06 18.08
C GLU A 239 -15.79 0.20 17.22
N ASN A 240 -15.64 1.39 17.82
CA ASN A 240 -15.40 2.62 17.07
C ASN A 240 -14.02 2.59 16.40
N LEU A 241 -12.99 2.07 17.07
CA LEU A 241 -11.65 1.94 16.50
C LEU A 241 -11.61 0.90 15.37
N LYS A 242 -12.35 -0.21 15.49
CA LYS A 242 -12.52 -1.21 14.40
C LYS A 242 -13.18 -0.59 13.17
N VAL A 243 -14.28 0.14 13.37
CA VAL A 243 -14.94 0.90 12.29
C VAL A 243 -13.98 1.92 11.68
N PHE A 244 -13.20 2.62 12.50
CA PHE A 244 -12.23 3.59 12.02
C PHE A 244 -11.09 2.97 11.18
N VAL A 245 -10.56 1.81 11.60
CA VAL A 245 -9.60 1.01 10.82
C VAL A 245 -10.19 0.64 9.46
N LEU A 246 -11.44 0.16 9.44
CA LEU A 246 -12.14 -0.20 8.22
C LEU A 246 -12.31 1.01 7.29
N MET A 247 -12.73 2.15 7.84
CA MET A 247 -12.90 3.39 7.11
C MET A 247 -11.59 3.85 6.46
N LEU A 248 -10.49 3.89 7.22
CA LEU A 248 -9.19 4.30 6.69
C LEU A 248 -8.68 3.32 5.64
N THR A 249 -8.86 2.02 5.85
CA THR A 249 -8.49 0.98 4.89
C THR A 249 -9.23 1.17 3.57
N CYS A 250 -10.55 1.36 3.62
CA CYS A 250 -11.40 1.62 2.45
C CYS A 250 -11.03 2.93 1.75
N LEU A 251 -10.80 4.01 2.51
CA LEU A 251 -10.41 5.30 1.97
C LEU A 251 -9.07 5.23 1.23
N ILE A 252 -8.01 4.75 1.89
CA ILE A 252 -6.65 4.75 1.34
C ILE A 252 -6.53 3.77 0.17
N SER A 253 -7.18 2.60 0.24
CA SER A 253 -7.21 1.66 -0.89
C SER A 253 -7.92 2.26 -2.11
N SER A 254 -9.01 3.01 -1.89
CA SER A 254 -9.72 3.74 -2.96
C SER A 254 -8.85 4.82 -3.57
N MET A 255 -8.16 5.62 -2.74
CA MET A 255 -7.20 6.62 -3.21
C MET A 255 -6.07 5.99 -4.02
N THR A 256 -5.58 4.81 -3.60
CA THR A 256 -4.57 4.04 -4.34
C THR A 256 -5.09 3.60 -5.70
N MET A 257 -6.28 3.00 -5.76
CA MET A 257 -6.89 2.55 -7.01
C MET A 257 -7.16 3.72 -7.97
N GLN A 258 -7.66 4.84 -7.46
CA GLN A 258 -7.84 6.07 -8.25
C GLN A 258 -6.51 6.65 -8.73
N GLY A 259 -5.45 6.55 -7.94
CA GLY A 259 -4.10 6.99 -8.31
C GLY A 259 -3.63 6.37 -9.63
N ILE A 260 -4.09 5.16 -9.96
CA ILE A 260 -3.76 4.46 -11.22
C ILE A 260 -4.37 5.11 -12.45
N LEU A 261 -5.49 5.81 -12.30
CA LEU A 261 -6.13 6.55 -13.42
C LEU A 261 -5.21 7.65 -13.98
N SER A 262 -4.18 8.05 -13.24
CA SER A 262 -3.18 9.02 -13.69
C SER A 262 -2.16 8.42 -14.69
N LEU A 263 -2.09 7.09 -14.82
CA LEU A 263 -1.25 6.43 -15.81
C LEU A 263 -1.86 6.56 -17.21
N ARG A 264 -0.99 6.63 -18.23
CA ARG A 264 -1.44 6.67 -19.63
C ARG A 264 -1.97 5.32 -20.09
N ASN A 265 -2.98 5.34 -20.94
CA ASN A 265 -3.58 4.17 -21.62
C ASN A 265 -4.16 3.12 -20.65
N ILE A 266 -4.87 3.55 -19.60
CA ILE A 266 -5.74 2.68 -18.81
C ILE A 266 -6.98 2.35 -19.65
N SER A 267 -7.33 1.07 -19.76
CA SER A 267 -8.48 0.60 -20.54
C SER A 267 -9.81 1.01 -19.91
N GLU A 268 -10.88 1.11 -20.71
CA GLU A 268 -12.23 1.41 -20.20
C GLU A 268 -12.70 0.37 -19.17
N VAL A 269 -12.38 -0.91 -19.38
CA VAL A 269 -12.73 -1.96 -18.42
C VAL A 269 -11.99 -1.77 -17.10
N SER A 270 -10.70 -1.41 -17.15
CA SER A 270 -9.90 -1.10 -15.95
C SER A 270 -10.41 0.15 -15.22
N ARG A 271 -10.92 1.16 -15.95
CA ARG A 271 -11.59 2.33 -15.34
C ARG A 271 -12.87 1.92 -14.63
N TRP A 272 -13.67 1.08 -15.25
CA TRP A 272 -14.90 0.56 -14.67
C TRP A 272 -14.64 -0.25 -13.39
N ASP A 273 -13.64 -1.13 -13.38
CA ASP A 273 -13.26 -1.87 -12.16
C ASP A 273 -12.85 -0.93 -11.02
N ILE A 274 -12.07 0.12 -11.32
CA ILE A 274 -11.68 1.13 -10.32
C ILE A 274 -12.90 1.84 -9.77
N SER A 275 -13.83 2.27 -10.64
CA SER A 275 -15.07 2.91 -10.23
C SER A 275 -15.94 1.99 -9.38
N LEU A 276 -16.07 0.72 -9.77
CA LEU A 276 -16.84 -0.29 -9.03
C LEU A 276 -16.21 -0.56 -7.65
N PHE A 277 -14.88 -0.67 -7.59
CA PHE A 277 -14.16 -0.81 -6.32
C PHE A 277 -14.42 0.39 -5.40
N CYS A 278 -14.27 1.61 -5.90
CA CYS A 278 -14.52 2.82 -5.12
C CYS A 278 -15.98 2.95 -4.68
N PHE A 279 -16.92 2.48 -5.49
CA PHE A 279 -18.32 2.42 -5.13
C PHE A 279 -18.56 1.42 -3.99
N ALA A 280 -18.02 0.20 -4.10
CA ALA A 280 -18.13 -0.82 -3.07
C ALA A 280 -17.53 -0.37 -1.73
N THR A 281 -16.32 0.22 -1.74
CA THR A 281 -15.67 0.71 -0.52
C THR A 281 -16.40 1.90 0.11
N ARG A 282 -17.03 2.76 -0.69
CA ARG A 282 -17.91 3.82 -0.18
C ARG A 282 -19.12 3.24 0.52
N HIS A 283 -19.75 2.21 -0.06
CA HIS A 283 -20.90 1.53 0.54
C HIS A 283 -20.55 0.90 1.89
N ILE A 284 -19.42 0.19 1.98
CA ILE A 284 -18.90 -0.37 3.24
C ILE A 284 -18.82 0.70 4.33
N VAL A 285 -18.18 1.83 4.02
CA VAL A 285 -18.00 2.94 4.96
C VAL A 285 -19.35 3.53 5.39
N MET A 286 -20.28 3.73 4.45
CA MET A 286 -21.59 4.31 4.76
C MET A 286 -22.44 3.39 5.64
N GLU A 287 -22.39 2.08 5.40
CA GLU A 287 -23.13 1.08 6.20
C GLU A 287 -22.52 0.91 7.59
N SER A 288 -21.19 0.95 7.70
CA SER A 288 -20.48 0.86 8.99
C SER A 288 -20.53 2.17 9.80
N ALA A 289 -20.82 3.32 9.17
CA ALA A 289 -20.90 4.62 9.82
C ALA A 289 -22.30 4.97 10.38
N VAL A 290 -23.29 4.07 10.23
CA VAL A 290 -24.60 4.23 10.89
C VAL A 290 -24.41 3.90 12.39
N PRO A 291 -24.78 4.79 13.33
CA PRO A 291 -24.01 4.95 14.55
C PRO A 291 -24.38 3.97 15.68
N HIS A 292 -23.34 3.46 16.34
CA HIS A 292 -23.35 3.13 17.77
C HIS A 292 -22.34 4.03 18.49
N GLY A 293 -22.76 5.23 18.93
CA GLY A 293 -22.11 5.95 20.04
C GLY A 293 -20.93 6.91 19.74
N SER A 294 -21.27 8.19 19.65
CA SER A 294 -20.62 9.40 20.24
C SER A 294 -19.13 9.76 20.08
N GLU A 295 -18.21 8.92 19.60
CA GLU A 295 -16.79 9.35 19.49
C GLU A 295 -16.37 9.81 18.08
N LEU A 296 -16.94 9.22 17.02
CA LEU A 296 -16.77 9.71 15.65
C LEU A 296 -17.45 11.07 15.43
N GLU A 297 -18.51 11.35 16.20
CA GLU A 297 -19.20 12.65 16.21
C GLU A 297 -18.32 13.80 16.68
N ASP A 298 -17.17 13.54 17.30
CA ASP A 298 -16.28 14.59 17.82
C ASP A 298 -15.03 14.79 16.93
N LEU A 299 -14.64 13.76 16.16
CA LEU A 299 -13.59 13.84 15.14
C LEU A 299 -14.08 14.53 13.86
N PHE A 300 -15.30 14.21 13.41
CA PHE A 300 -15.88 14.74 12.18
C PHE A 300 -16.11 16.26 12.21
N PRO A 301 -16.59 16.89 13.31
CA PRO A 301 -16.66 18.33 13.45
C PRO A 301 -15.30 19.00 13.53
N LYS A 302 -14.28 18.37 14.14
CA LYS A 302 -12.91 18.92 14.16
C LYS A 302 -12.27 18.89 12.76
N MET A 303 -12.55 17.85 11.97
CA MET A 303 -12.18 17.78 10.55
C MET A 303 -13.01 18.75 9.68
N LYS A 304 -14.33 18.87 9.91
CA LYS A 304 -15.22 19.83 9.24
C LYS A 304 -14.92 21.30 9.58
N ALA A 305 -14.59 21.60 10.84
CA ALA A 305 -14.27 22.97 11.30
C ALA A 305 -12.95 23.46 10.71
N ARG A 306 -11.96 22.58 10.51
CA ARG A 306 -10.74 22.90 9.77
C ARG A 306 -10.98 22.94 8.26
N ALA A 307 -11.83 22.07 7.71
CA ALA A 307 -12.24 22.11 6.30
C ALA A 307 -13.12 23.33 5.94
N ALA A 308 -13.78 23.97 6.90
CA ALA A 308 -14.56 25.20 6.69
C ALA A 308 -13.69 26.42 6.34
N VAL A 309 -12.38 26.33 6.61
CA VAL A 309 -11.36 27.34 6.27
C VAL A 309 -10.81 27.13 4.84
N LEU A 310 -11.21 26.05 4.17
CA LEU A 310 -10.74 25.73 2.81
C LEU A 310 -11.48 26.57 1.74
N PRO A 311 -10.79 26.93 0.64
CA PRO A 311 -11.37 27.69 -0.45
C PRO A 311 -12.63 27.03 -1.04
N ALA A 312 -13.61 27.85 -1.45
CA ALA A 312 -14.95 27.41 -1.89
C ALA A 312 -14.99 26.33 -3.01
N LYS A 313 -13.88 26.13 -3.74
CA LYS A 313 -13.75 25.05 -4.74
C LYS A 313 -13.67 23.65 -4.13
N VAL A 314 -13.22 23.51 -2.87
CA VAL A 314 -13.07 22.22 -2.16
C VAL A 314 -14.40 21.72 -1.58
N LYS A 315 -15.34 22.63 -1.27
CA LYS A 315 -16.68 22.27 -0.75
C LYS A 315 -17.52 21.41 -1.70
N ARG A 316 -17.19 21.36 -2.99
CA ARG A 316 -17.93 20.59 -4.01
C ARG A 316 -17.66 19.08 -3.98
N PHE A 317 -16.56 18.61 -3.38
CA PHE A 317 -16.21 17.18 -3.40
C PHE A 317 -16.54 16.43 -2.11
N ILE A 318 -16.83 17.15 -1.01
CA ILE A 318 -17.03 16.56 0.33
C ILE A 318 -18.51 16.54 0.74
N ILE A 319 -19.35 17.39 0.14
CA ILE A 319 -20.74 17.60 0.59
C ILE A 319 -21.67 17.66 -0.63
N ARG A 320 -21.97 16.52 -1.26
CA ARG A 320 -23.32 16.29 -1.81
C ARG A 320 -23.69 14.80 -1.63
N PRO A 321 -24.93 14.52 -1.17
CA PRO A 321 -25.43 13.17 -0.91
C PRO A 321 -25.26 12.25 -2.13
#